data_AF-A0A2Z4XWR3-F1
#
_entry.id   AF-A0A2Z4XWR3-F1
#
_cell.length_a   1.000
_cell.length_b   1.000
_cell.length_c   1.000
_cell.angle_alpha   90.00
_cell.angle_beta   90.00
_cell.angle_gamma   90.00
#
_symmetry.space_group_name_H-M   'P 1'
#
loop_
_entity.id
_entity.type
_entity.pdbx_description
1 polymer ?
#
loop_
_entity_poly.entity_id
_entity_poly.type
_entity_poly.pdbx_seq_one_letter_code
_entity_poly.pdbx_strand_id
1 'polypeptide(L)'
;MSDGRNKLNDFSLLQSLLGGSSKIEEKTSRMKQARDKNISRNKTSKNVNKTNTRATDDETFIRIPQYGHRINNKVINELENPTSVDNDELVIKVDVAKEREKEEARLFKWLCTRFSKCFDPINKKPLKVGISEEIEIIYQNEHFSPLDKMVLRNVLRRYVGDTRYHKAVFELKQRFNLHGQPVEDYAPEHIEYSKRRLDEIAEKAEFRAKGLSMKDYYEHKKQKNEEEVKSED
;
A
#
# COMPACT_ATOMS: atom_id res chain seq x y z
N MET A 1 -45.90 -21.25 -24.71
CA MET A 1 -45.82 -20.06 -23.83
C MET A 1 -45.08 -20.47 -22.56
N SER A 2 -43.80 -20.15 -22.48
CA SER A 2 -42.95 -20.41 -21.30
C SER A 2 -42.19 -19.13 -21.00
N ASP A 3 -42.71 -18.33 -20.06
CA ASP A 3 -42.01 -17.15 -19.58
C ASP A 3 -41.42 -17.38 -18.19
N GLY A 4 -40.11 -17.15 -18.12
CA GLY A 4 -39.24 -17.38 -16.98
C GLY A 4 -39.50 -16.42 -15.83
N ARG A 5 -39.36 -16.94 -14.61
CA ARG A 5 -39.46 -16.17 -13.37
C ARG A 5 -38.18 -15.34 -13.17
N ASN A 6 -38.33 -14.02 -13.21
CA ASN A 6 -37.32 -13.03 -12.85
C ASN A 6 -36.93 -13.15 -11.37
N LYS A 7 -35.70 -13.58 -11.07
CA LYS A 7 -35.08 -13.60 -9.72
C LYS A 7 -34.30 -12.30 -9.44
N LEU A 8 -34.98 -11.15 -9.41
CA LEU A 8 -34.30 -9.86 -9.23
C LEU A 8 -34.88 -8.93 -8.16
N ASN A 9 -35.88 -9.35 -7.37
CA ASN A 9 -36.52 -8.45 -6.39
C ASN A 9 -36.42 -8.87 -4.91
N ASP A 10 -35.57 -9.84 -4.55
CA ASP A 10 -35.37 -10.25 -3.14
C ASP A 10 -34.36 -9.37 -2.37
N PHE A 11 -34.22 -8.09 -2.73
CA PHE A 11 -33.42 -7.13 -1.95
C PHE A 11 -34.20 -6.49 -0.79
N SER A 12 -35.54 -6.58 -0.81
CA SER A 12 -36.43 -6.06 0.23
C SER A 12 -36.28 -6.80 1.58
N LEU A 13 -35.95 -8.09 1.54
CA LEU A 13 -35.83 -8.92 2.75
C LEU A 13 -34.53 -8.64 3.55
N LEU A 14 -33.49 -8.14 2.87
CA LEU A 14 -32.18 -7.83 3.46
C LEU A 14 -32.16 -6.50 4.24
N GLN A 15 -33.15 -5.63 4.00
CA GLN A 15 -33.21 -4.30 4.60
C GLN A 15 -33.90 -4.30 5.97
N SER A 16 -34.63 -5.37 6.30
CA SER A 16 -35.28 -5.57 7.61
C SER A 16 -34.33 -6.18 8.67
N LEU A 17 -33.23 -6.82 8.26
CA LEU A 17 -32.30 -7.55 9.15
C LEU A 17 -31.08 -6.74 9.62
N LEU A 18 -30.81 -5.56 9.05
CA LEU A 18 -29.74 -4.67 9.50
C LEU A 18 -30.33 -3.48 10.26
N GLY A 19 -30.62 -3.69 11.54
CA GLY A 19 -30.79 -2.59 12.49
C GLY A 19 -29.52 -1.72 12.55
N GLY A 20 -29.67 -0.43 12.24
CA GLY A 20 -28.61 0.58 12.38
C GLY A 20 -28.44 1.52 11.18
N SER A 21 -29.50 2.22 10.79
CA SER A 21 -29.60 2.99 9.54
C SER A 21 -28.73 4.25 9.44
N SER A 22 -28.24 4.84 10.53
CA SER A 22 -27.57 6.15 10.47
C SER A 22 -26.10 6.11 10.03
N LYS A 23 -25.36 5.02 10.28
CA LYS A 23 -23.90 4.95 9.99
C LYS A 23 -23.57 4.39 8.60
N ILE A 24 -24.55 3.78 7.94
CA ILE A 24 -24.38 3.16 6.61
C ILE A 24 -24.67 4.18 5.51
N GLU A 25 -25.65 5.06 5.69
CA GLU A 25 -25.98 6.15 4.74
C GLU A 25 -24.80 7.14 4.54
N GLU A 26 -24.05 7.43 5.59
CA GLU A 26 -22.85 8.29 5.49
C GLU A 26 -21.73 7.63 4.65
N LYS A 27 -21.56 6.31 4.79
CA LYS A 27 -20.53 5.56 4.05
C LYS A 27 -20.88 5.43 2.57
N THR A 28 -22.16 5.20 2.25
CA THR A 28 -22.62 5.14 0.85
C THR A 28 -22.59 6.51 0.19
N SER A 29 -22.91 7.58 0.93
CA SER A 29 -22.80 8.97 0.44
C SER A 29 -21.35 9.36 0.12
N ARG A 30 -20.39 9.05 1.00
CA ARG A 30 -18.96 9.31 0.74
C ARG A 30 -18.44 8.54 -0.48
N MET A 31 -18.86 7.29 -0.68
CA MET A 31 -18.48 6.50 -1.86
C MET A 31 -19.05 7.08 -3.16
N LYS A 32 -20.30 7.54 -3.16
CA LYS A 32 -20.95 8.13 -4.33
C LYS A 32 -20.27 9.44 -4.74
N GLN A 33 -19.97 10.30 -3.77
CA GLN A 33 -19.30 11.58 -4.00
C GLN A 33 -17.87 11.42 -4.55
N ALA A 34 -17.15 10.37 -4.14
CA ALA A 34 -15.82 10.05 -4.69
C ALA A 34 -15.89 9.54 -6.14
N ARG A 35 -16.93 8.78 -6.49
CA ARG A 35 -17.14 8.26 -7.85
C ARG A 35 -17.49 9.39 -8.83
N ASP A 36 -18.35 10.31 -8.43
CA ASP A 36 -18.76 11.44 -9.28
C ASP A 36 -17.61 12.42 -9.57
N LYS A 37 -16.71 12.66 -8.59
CA LYS A 37 -15.50 13.47 -8.79
C LYS A 37 -14.49 12.87 -9.78
N ASN A 38 -14.43 11.54 -9.87
CA ASN A 38 -13.56 10.88 -10.85
C ASN A 38 -14.16 10.86 -12.26
N ILE A 39 -15.50 10.82 -12.38
CA ILE A 39 -16.20 10.89 -13.67
C ILE A 39 -16.08 12.29 -14.29
N SER A 40 -16.11 13.37 -13.49
CA SER A 40 -15.97 14.74 -14.01
C SER A 40 -14.55 15.07 -14.52
N ARG A 41 -13.51 14.52 -13.87
CA ARG A 41 -12.10 14.70 -14.31
C ARG A 41 -11.78 14.00 -15.64
N ASN A 42 -12.45 12.89 -15.96
CA ASN A 42 -12.23 12.18 -17.22
C ASN A 42 -13.05 12.73 -18.41
N LYS A 43 -14.01 13.64 -18.19
CA LYS A 43 -14.74 14.32 -19.27
C LYS A 43 -13.99 15.54 -19.83
N THR A 44 -13.03 16.10 -19.11
CA THR A 44 -12.30 17.30 -19.53
C THR A 44 -11.07 17.01 -20.41
N SER A 45 -10.72 15.74 -20.63
CA SER A 45 -9.50 15.34 -21.38
C SER A 45 -9.74 14.63 -22.72
N LYS A 46 -10.99 14.54 -23.20
CA LYS A 46 -11.31 14.01 -24.54
C LYS A 46 -11.93 15.07 -25.42
N ASN A 47 -11.12 15.98 -25.94
CA ASN A 47 -11.51 16.77 -27.12
C ASN A 47 -10.28 17.25 -27.88
N VAL A 48 -9.65 16.36 -28.66
CA VAL A 48 -8.73 16.74 -29.74
C VAL A 48 -8.88 15.75 -30.90
N ASN A 49 -9.38 16.28 -32.01
CA ASN A 49 -9.22 15.89 -33.42
C ASN A 49 -9.74 14.52 -33.91
N LYS A 50 -10.85 14.56 -34.67
CA LYS A 50 -11.11 13.62 -35.75
C LYS A 50 -11.49 14.39 -37.02
N THR A 51 -10.53 14.48 -37.94
CA THR A 51 -10.67 15.08 -39.27
C THR A 51 -11.37 14.10 -40.21
N ASN A 52 -12.27 14.66 -41.03
CA ASN A 52 -12.95 14.03 -42.16
C ASN A 52 -11.96 13.46 -43.20
N THR A 53 -12.17 12.20 -43.61
CA THR A 53 -11.86 11.74 -44.96
C THR A 53 -13.02 10.90 -45.49
N ARG A 54 -13.56 11.37 -46.61
CA ARG A 54 -14.62 10.79 -47.44
C ARG A 54 -13.90 9.88 -48.43
N ALA A 55 -14.14 8.58 -48.41
CA ALA A 55 -13.60 7.64 -49.40
C ALA A 55 -14.74 6.78 -49.92
N THR A 56 -14.71 6.58 -51.22
CA THR A 56 -15.76 6.09 -52.12
C THR A 56 -16.02 4.60 -51.97
N ASP A 57 -17.30 4.24 -51.94
CA ASP A 57 -17.81 2.88 -51.89
C ASP A 57 -17.59 2.18 -53.26
N ASP A 58 -16.50 1.41 -53.39
CA ASP A 58 -16.30 0.47 -54.50
C ASP A 58 -16.53 -0.97 -54.01
N GLU A 59 -17.79 -1.29 -53.71
CA GLU A 59 -18.26 -2.62 -53.34
C GLU A 59 -18.41 -3.53 -54.58
N THR A 60 -17.28 -4.05 -55.08
CA THR A 60 -17.31 -5.14 -56.08
C THR A 60 -17.40 -6.49 -55.35
N PHE A 61 -18.63 -6.92 -55.09
CA PHE A 61 -18.93 -8.25 -54.52
C PHE A 61 -18.68 -9.36 -55.54
N ILE A 62 -17.75 -10.27 -55.25
CA ILE A 62 -17.65 -11.56 -55.97
C ILE A 62 -18.81 -12.45 -55.50
N ARG A 63 -19.78 -12.72 -56.39
CA ARG A 63 -20.86 -13.69 -56.14
C ARG A 63 -20.33 -15.10 -56.34
N ILE A 64 -20.13 -15.84 -55.26
CA ILE A 64 -19.96 -17.30 -55.29
C ILE A 64 -21.34 -17.94 -55.01
N PRO A 65 -21.85 -18.86 -55.84
CA PRO A 65 -23.14 -19.49 -55.60
C PRO A 65 -22.99 -20.64 -54.59
N GLN A 66 -24.00 -20.75 -53.72
CA GLN A 66 -24.26 -21.85 -52.78
C GLN A 66 -23.31 -21.93 -51.57
N TYR A 67 -23.42 -20.97 -50.64
CA TYR A 67 -23.60 -21.14 -49.18
C TYR A 67 -23.41 -19.75 -48.54
N GLY A 68 -24.49 -19.23 -47.95
CA GLY A 68 -24.65 -17.80 -47.62
C GLY A 68 -23.83 -17.30 -46.43
N HIS A 69 -22.51 -17.16 -46.58
CA HIS A 69 -21.70 -16.27 -45.75
C HIS A 69 -20.82 -15.42 -46.66
N ARG A 70 -21.10 -14.12 -46.72
CA ARG A 70 -20.22 -13.15 -47.40
C ARG A 70 -18.99 -12.96 -46.52
N ILE A 71 -17.84 -13.45 -46.97
CA ILE A 71 -16.56 -13.15 -46.31
C ILE A 71 -16.11 -11.79 -46.87
N ASN A 72 -15.86 -10.81 -46.00
CA ASN A 72 -15.34 -9.52 -46.41
C ASN A 72 -13.93 -9.69 -46.98
N ASN A 73 -13.64 -9.08 -48.14
CA ASN A 73 -12.31 -9.11 -48.79
C ASN A 73 -11.18 -8.61 -47.88
N LYS A 74 -11.50 -7.80 -46.86
CA LYS A 74 -10.55 -7.35 -45.83
C LYS A 74 -9.91 -8.50 -45.06
N VAL A 75 -10.67 -9.55 -44.76
CA VAL A 75 -10.19 -10.72 -44.01
C VAL A 75 -9.22 -11.56 -44.84
N ILE A 76 -9.42 -11.60 -46.17
CA ILE A 76 -8.57 -12.35 -47.09
C ILE A 76 -7.22 -11.64 -47.26
N ASN A 77 -7.23 -10.31 -47.41
CA ASN A 77 -6.00 -9.51 -47.50
C ASN A 77 -5.14 -9.55 -46.21
N GLU A 78 -5.78 -9.71 -45.04
CA GLU A 78 -5.09 -9.88 -43.74
C GLU A 78 -4.42 -11.25 -43.58
N LEU A 79 -4.84 -12.28 -44.35
CA LEU A 79 -4.27 -13.62 -44.33
C LEU A 79 -3.12 -13.83 -45.32
N GLU A 80 -3.13 -13.13 -46.47
CA GLU A 80 -2.12 -13.28 -47.52
C GLU A 80 -0.82 -12.48 -47.25
N ASN A 81 -0.87 -11.44 -46.42
CA ASN A 81 0.31 -10.68 -46.01
C ASN A 81 0.39 -10.57 -44.48
N PRO A 82 1.13 -11.46 -43.80
CA PRO A 82 1.42 -11.31 -42.38
C PRO A 82 2.50 -10.23 -42.20
N THR A 83 2.18 -8.98 -42.51
CA THR A 83 2.98 -7.84 -42.06
C THR A 83 2.95 -7.85 -40.54
N SER A 84 4.09 -8.26 -39.97
CA SER A 84 4.51 -8.10 -38.58
C SER A 84 3.36 -7.84 -37.62
N VAL A 85 2.80 -8.92 -37.09
CA VAL A 85 1.97 -8.87 -35.88
C VAL A 85 2.72 -8.00 -34.89
N ASP A 86 2.10 -6.88 -34.51
CA ASP A 86 2.61 -5.96 -33.50
C ASP A 86 3.01 -6.81 -32.29
N ASN A 87 4.33 -6.99 -32.11
CA ASN A 87 4.87 -7.42 -30.84
C ASN A 87 4.66 -6.21 -29.93
N ASP A 88 3.43 -6.00 -29.48
CA ASP A 88 3.10 -5.15 -28.36
C ASP A 88 3.82 -5.76 -27.16
N GLU A 89 5.08 -5.37 -27.03
CA GLU A 89 5.95 -5.70 -25.92
C GLU A 89 5.15 -5.35 -24.65
N LEU A 90 4.72 -6.37 -23.91
CA LEU A 90 4.04 -6.17 -22.64
C LEU A 90 5.06 -5.58 -21.66
N VAL A 91 5.23 -4.26 -21.70
CA VAL A 91 6.07 -3.52 -20.76
C VAL A 91 5.37 -3.52 -19.40
N ILE A 92 5.71 -4.50 -18.57
CA ILE A 92 5.26 -4.58 -17.18
C ILE A 92 5.93 -3.42 -16.43
N LYS A 93 5.18 -2.33 -16.20
CA LYS A 93 5.61 -1.25 -15.32
C LYS A 93 5.59 -1.75 -13.87
N VAL A 94 6.72 -2.28 -13.41
CA VAL A 94 6.90 -2.69 -12.01
C VAL A 94 7.22 -1.45 -11.18
N ASP A 95 6.33 -1.09 -10.26
CA ASP A 95 6.61 -0.07 -9.26
C ASP A 95 7.66 -0.59 -8.27
N VAL A 96 8.92 -0.22 -8.49
CA VAL A 96 10.08 -0.66 -7.66
C VAL A 96 9.87 -0.39 -6.16
N ALA A 97 9.19 0.70 -5.81
CA ALA A 97 8.88 1.03 -4.41
C ALA A 97 7.91 0.02 -3.78
N LYS A 98 6.93 -0.46 -4.54
CA LYS A 98 5.94 -1.43 -4.07
C LYS A 98 6.54 -2.82 -3.90
N GLU A 99 7.44 -3.21 -4.79
CA GLU A 99 8.19 -4.47 -4.62
C GLU A 99 9.10 -4.43 -3.40
N ARG A 100 9.82 -3.32 -3.17
CA ARG A 100 10.62 -3.15 -1.95
C ARG A 100 9.77 -3.24 -0.68
N GLU A 101 8.58 -2.65 -0.65
CA GLU A 101 7.68 -2.78 0.50
C GLU A 101 7.24 -4.24 0.74
N LYS A 102 6.98 -5.00 -0.33
CA LYS A 102 6.67 -6.43 -0.22
C LYS A 102 7.85 -7.22 0.31
N GLU A 103 9.07 -6.91 -0.12
CA GLU A 103 10.29 -7.53 0.40
C GLU A 103 10.51 -7.23 1.88
N GLU A 104 10.33 -5.97 2.30
CA GLU A 104 10.37 -5.58 3.71
C GLU A 104 9.35 -6.37 4.54
N ALA A 105 8.11 -6.51 4.03
CA ALA A 105 7.06 -7.27 4.71
C ALA A 105 7.38 -8.77 4.78
N ARG A 106 7.93 -9.36 3.72
CA ARG A 106 8.38 -10.76 3.69
C ARG A 106 9.51 -10.99 4.69
N LEU A 107 10.51 -10.11 4.70
CA LEU A 107 11.63 -10.19 5.63
C LEU A 107 11.16 -10.07 7.08
N PHE A 108 10.27 -9.12 7.37
CA PHE A 108 9.70 -8.98 8.70
C PHE A 108 8.91 -10.21 9.14
N LYS A 109 8.12 -10.81 8.24
CA LYS A 109 7.42 -12.06 8.51
C LYS A 109 8.39 -13.20 8.83
N TRP A 110 9.47 -13.33 8.05
CA TRP A 110 10.51 -14.32 8.30
C TRP A 110 11.15 -14.12 9.68
N LEU A 111 11.50 -12.88 10.05
CA LEU A 111 12.05 -12.56 11.38
C LEU A 111 11.11 -13.00 12.51
N CYS A 112 9.82 -12.68 12.42
CA CYS A 112 8.83 -13.09 13.42
C CYS A 112 8.68 -14.62 13.51
N THR A 113 8.73 -15.33 12.39
CA THR A 113 8.66 -16.81 12.39
C THR A 113 9.92 -17.46 12.92
N ARG A 114 11.10 -16.93 12.57
CA ARG A 114 12.39 -17.52 12.90
C ARG A 114 12.83 -17.21 14.33
N PHE A 115 12.58 -15.98 14.76
CA PHE A 115 13.03 -15.42 16.03
C PHE A 115 11.83 -14.93 16.86
N SER A 116 10.84 -15.78 17.06
CA SER A 116 9.59 -15.44 17.78
C SER A 116 9.82 -14.93 19.21
N LYS A 117 10.93 -15.31 19.84
CA LYS A 117 11.30 -14.83 21.18
C LYS A 117 11.79 -13.38 21.21
N CYS A 118 12.28 -12.86 20.08
CA CYS A 118 12.83 -11.51 19.95
C CYS A 118 11.89 -10.61 19.14
N PHE A 119 11.42 -11.09 17.99
CA PHE A 119 10.54 -10.37 17.08
C PHE A 119 9.09 -10.82 17.24
N ASP A 120 8.29 -9.96 17.86
CA ASP A 120 6.84 -10.10 17.94
C ASP A 120 6.17 -8.82 17.37
N PRO A 121 5.12 -8.93 16.54
CA PRO A 121 4.35 -7.78 16.08
C PRO A 121 3.62 -7.04 17.21
N ILE A 122 3.29 -7.70 18.32
CA ILE A 122 2.54 -7.11 19.44
C ILE A 122 3.51 -6.71 20.55
N ASN A 123 4.26 -7.68 21.09
CA ASN A 123 5.15 -7.49 22.24
C ASN A 123 6.58 -7.26 21.79
N LYS A 124 6.86 -6.06 21.28
CA LYS A 124 8.19 -5.73 20.77
C LYS A 124 9.23 -5.75 21.89
N LYS A 125 10.40 -6.35 21.64
CA LYS A 125 11.50 -6.37 22.61
C LYS A 125 12.61 -5.42 22.17
N PRO A 126 13.31 -4.77 23.13
CA PRO A 126 14.48 -3.97 22.83
C PRO A 126 15.62 -4.80 22.27
N LEU A 127 16.20 -4.36 21.16
CA LEU A 127 17.18 -5.15 20.41
C LEU A 127 18.63 -4.90 20.89
N LYS A 128 19.44 -5.96 20.87
CA LYS A 128 20.91 -5.90 21.03
C LYS A 128 21.53 -5.00 19.94
N VAL A 129 22.58 -4.26 20.31
CA VAL A 129 23.40 -3.51 19.35
C VAL A 129 24.09 -4.49 18.38
N GLY A 130 24.11 -4.16 17.08
CA GLY A 130 24.74 -5.01 16.06
C GLY A 130 23.91 -6.23 15.63
N ILE A 131 22.65 -6.35 16.07
CA ILE A 131 21.79 -7.52 15.74
C ILE A 131 21.57 -7.71 14.22
N SER A 132 21.74 -6.65 13.41
CA SER A 132 21.63 -6.73 11.96
C SER A 132 22.66 -7.66 11.33
N GLU A 133 23.89 -7.67 11.85
CA GLU A 133 24.97 -8.51 11.33
C GLU A 133 24.71 -9.99 11.61
N GLU A 134 24.24 -10.30 12.83
CA GLU A 134 23.82 -11.65 13.21
C GLU A 134 22.67 -12.16 12.31
N ILE A 135 21.69 -11.29 12.03
CA ILE A 135 20.58 -11.62 11.12
C ILE A 135 21.08 -11.88 9.69
N GLU A 136 22.00 -11.06 9.18
CA GLU A 136 22.55 -11.21 7.82
C GLU A 136 23.25 -12.57 7.66
N ILE A 137 24.11 -12.94 8.62
CA ILE A 137 24.82 -14.22 8.61
C ILE A 137 23.84 -15.40 8.63
N ILE A 138 22.84 -15.36 9.52
CA ILE A 138 21.85 -16.44 9.63
C ILE A 138 21.00 -16.55 8.36
N TYR A 139 20.58 -15.41 7.80
CA TYR A 139 19.79 -15.38 6.58
C TYR A 139 20.57 -15.96 5.39
N GLN A 140 21.84 -15.57 5.24
CA GLN A 140 22.70 -16.09 4.17
C GLN A 140 22.92 -17.60 4.28
N ASN A 141 23.09 -18.11 5.49
CA ASN A 141 23.25 -19.55 5.74
C ASN A 141 21.98 -20.36 5.43
N GLU A 142 20.79 -19.80 5.65
CA GLU A 142 19.52 -20.50 5.43
C GLU A 142 19.02 -20.43 3.98
N HIS A 143 19.19 -19.27 3.32
CA HIS A 143 18.66 -19.02 1.97
C HIS A 143 19.71 -19.12 0.87
N PHE A 144 20.98 -19.36 1.22
CA PHE A 144 22.13 -19.41 0.31
C PHE A 144 22.26 -18.16 -0.60
N SER A 145 21.73 -17.02 -0.13
CA SER A 145 21.66 -15.77 -0.89
C SER A 145 21.90 -14.59 0.05
N PRO A 146 22.64 -13.55 -0.39
CA PRO A 146 22.85 -12.36 0.43
C PRO A 146 21.54 -11.60 0.65
N LEU A 147 21.39 -11.07 1.86
CA LEU A 147 20.27 -10.20 2.21
C LEU A 147 20.53 -8.77 1.77
N ASP A 148 19.55 -8.09 1.18
CA ASP A 148 19.67 -6.64 0.94
C ASP A 148 19.70 -5.88 2.27
N LYS A 149 20.85 -5.28 2.56
CA LYS A 149 21.11 -4.48 3.77
C LYS A 149 20.17 -3.30 3.90
N MET A 150 19.77 -2.70 2.77
CA MET A 150 18.85 -1.57 2.78
C MET A 150 17.46 -2.01 3.25
N VAL A 151 16.96 -3.14 2.73
CA VAL A 151 15.67 -3.72 3.14
C VAL A 151 15.71 -4.10 4.63
N LEU A 152 16.77 -4.77 5.09
CA LEU A 152 16.93 -5.12 6.50
C LEU A 152 16.92 -3.86 7.39
N ARG A 153 17.68 -2.83 7.01
CA ARG A 153 17.76 -1.58 7.78
C ARG A 153 16.40 -0.88 7.86
N ASN A 154 15.62 -0.87 6.77
CA ASN A 154 14.28 -0.28 6.77
C ASN A 154 13.32 -1.05 7.68
N VAL A 155 13.36 -2.39 7.64
CA VAL A 155 12.56 -3.24 8.52
C VAL A 155 12.88 -2.97 10.00
N LEU A 156 14.17 -2.95 10.35
CA LEU A 156 14.62 -2.68 11.73
C LEU A 156 14.28 -1.25 12.16
N ARG A 157 14.47 -0.25 11.29
CA ARG A 157 14.09 1.13 11.57
C ARG A 157 12.59 1.25 11.87
N ARG A 158 11.75 0.58 11.08
CA ARG A 158 10.29 0.54 11.30
C ARG A 158 9.95 -0.16 12.61
N TYR A 159 10.67 -1.24 12.95
CA TYR A 159 10.47 -1.99 14.18
C TYR A 159 10.79 -1.15 15.43
N VAL A 160 11.95 -0.50 15.44
CA VAL A 160 12.46 0.31 16.57
C VAL A 160 11.69 1.62 16.72
N GLY A 161 11.18 2.19 15.63
CA GLY A 161 10.40 3.44 15.66
C GLY A 161 8.93 3.30 16.09
N ASP A 162 8.46 2.08 16.40
CA ASP A 162 7.09 1.86 16.87
C ASP A 162 6.93 2.31 18.34
N THR A 163 5.75 2.82 18.69
CA THR A 163 5.43 3.21 20.08
C THR A 163 5.58 2.04 21.05
N ARG A 164 5.20 0.84 20.62
CA ARG A 164 5.29 -0.38 21.44
C ARG A 164 6.73 -0.74 21.76
N TYR A 165 7.66 -0.43 20.86
CA TYR A 165 9.09 -0.62 21.12
C TYR A 165 9.58 0.31 22.22
N HIS A 166 9.27 1.61 22.14
CA HIS A 166 9.68 2.56 23.16
C HIS A 166 9.06 2.27 24.54
N LYS A 167 7.83 1.76 24.59
CA LYS A 167 7.23 1.25 25.85
C LYS A 167 8.03 0.09 26.43
N ALA A 168 8.39 -0.89 25.60
CA ALA A 168 9.18 -2.03 26.04
C ALA A 168 10.59 -1.65 26.52
N VAL A 169 11.22 -0.63 25.92
CA VAL A 169 12.50 -0.08 26.41
C VAL A 169 12.35 0.46 27.83
N PHE A 170 11.26 1.19 28.11
CA PHE A 170 10.99 1.74 29.43
C PHE A 170 10.70 0.65 30.48
N GLU A 171 9.93 -0.38 30.12
CA GLU A 171 9.54 -1.48 31.01
C GLU A 171 10.70 -2.43 31.32
N LEU A 172 11.42 -2.87 30.29
CA LEU A 172 12.43 -3.92 30.43
C LEU A 172 13.81 -3.36 30.79
N LYS A 173 14.16 -2.15 30.34
CA LYS A 173 15.47 -1.49 30.55
C LYS A 173 16.69 -2.32 30.14
N GLN A 174 16.49 -3.42 29.41
CA GLN A 174 17.52 -4.34 28.94
C GLN A 174 17.31 -4.64 27.46
N ARG A 175 18.40 -4.98 26.78
CA ARG A 175 18.46 -5.40 25.38
C ARG A 175 18.49 -6.91 25.29
N PHE A 176 17.83 -7.44 24.26
CA PHE A 176 17.68 -8.86 24.03
C PHE A 176 18.36 -9.29 22.73
N ASN A 177 18.99 -10.47 22.75
CA ASN A 177 19.51 -11.12 21.54
C ASN A 177 18.39 -11.80 20.73
N LEU A 178 18.78 -12.43 19.61
CA LEU A 178 17.87 -13.21 18.75
C LEU A 178 17.19 -14.39 19.45
N HIS A 179 17.83 -14.92 20.50
CA HIS A 179 17.28 -16.01 21.32
C HIS A 179 16.33 -15.52 22.42
N GLY A 180 16.17 -14.20 22.59
CA GLY A 180 15.34 -13.58 23.62
C GLY A 180 15.97 -13.56 25.00
N GLN A 181 17.29 -13.70 25.10
CA GLN A 181 18.04 -13.57 26.36
C GLN A 181 18.51 -12.12 26.55
N PRO A 182 18.50 -11.60 27.80
CA PRO A 182 19.05 -10.29 28.10
C PRO A 182 20.57 -10.31 27.92
N VAL A 183 21.13 -9.27 27.30
CA VAL A 183 22.57 -9.15 27.02
C VAL A 183 23.18 -7.90 27.62
N GLU A 184 22.48 -6.77 27.52
CA GLU A 184 23.05 -5.46 27.83
C GLU A 184 21.97 -4.55 28.43
N ASP A 185 22.32 -3.79 29.46
CA ASP A 185 21.42 -2.84 30.09
C ASP A 185 21.38 -1.51 29.31
N TYR A 186 20.24 -0.83 29.34
CA TYR A 186 20.13 0.50 28.74
C TYR A 186 20.76 1.57 29.65
N ALA A 187 21.58 2.42 29.04
CA ALA A 187 22.00 3.67 29.66
C ALA A 187 20.77 4.56 29.97
N PRO A 188 20.78 5.34 31.08
CA PRO A 188 19.65 6.17 31.48
C PRO A 188 19.24 7.17 30.39
N GLU A 189 20.21 7.75 29.68
CA GLU A 189 19.99 8.69 28.57
C GLU A 189 19.11 8.10 27.45
N HIS A 190 19.28 6.81 27.16
CA HIS A 190 18.50 6.12 26.12
C HIS A 190 17.06 5.82 26.57
N ILE A 191 16.86 5.61 27.88
CA ILE A 191 15.53 5.44 28.48
C ILE A 191 14.79 6.78 28.43
N GLU A 192 15.46 7.88 28.80
CA GLU A 192 14.92 9.24 28.70
C GLU A 192 14.57 9.61 27.26
N TYR A 193 15.44 9.29 26.30
CA TYR A 193 15.14 9.47 24.88
C TYR A 193 13.86 8.74 24.47
N SER A 194 13.68 7.49 24.91
CA SER A 194 12.50 6.69 24.60
C SER A 194 11.24 7.27 25.23
N LYS A 195 11.34 7.81 26.46
CA LYS A 195 10.23 8.51 27.12
C LYS A 195 9.82 9.76 26.32
N ARG A 196 10.77 10.63 25.99
CA ARG A 196 10.51 11.82 25.16
C ARG A 196 9.86 11.44 23.83
N ARG A 197 10.29 10.31 23.24
CA ARG A 197 9.72 9.84 21.98
C ARG A 197 8.27 9.36 22.11
N LEU A 198 7.90 8.73 23.23
CA LEU A 198 6.51 8.37 23.50
C LEU A 198 5.63 9.62 23.61
N ASP A 199 6.10 10.64 24.33
CA ASP A 199 5.38 11.91 24.50
C ASP A 199 5.18 12.60 23.14
N GLU A 200 6.21 12.67 22.30
CA GLU A 200 6.10 13.23 20.94
C GLU A 200 5.09 12.46 20.08
N ILE A 201 5.02 11.13 20.20
CA ILE A 201 4.07 10.34 19.40
C ILE A 201 2.65 10.53 19.91
N ALA A 202 2.45 10.68 21.23
CA ALA A 202 1.17 10.99 21.84
C ALA A 202 0.66 12.36 21.39
N GLU A 203 1.48 13.41 21.49
CA GLU A 203 1.13 14.76 21.01
C GLU A 203 0.74 14.73 19.52
N LYS A 204 1.55 14.06 18.67
CA LYS A 204 1.22 13.92 17.24
C LYS A 204 -0.07 13.15 17.00
N ALA A 205 -0.43 12.22 17.87
CA ALA A 205 -1.72 11.53 17.78
C ALA A 205 -2.88 12.45 18.15
N GLU A 206 -2.71 13.31 19.15
CA GLU A 206 -3.71 14.30 19.54
C GLU A 206 -3.94 15.37 18.46
N PHE A 207 -2.87 15.90 17.86
CA PHE A 207 -2.99 16.85 16.74
C PHE A 207 -3.75 16.23 15.56
N ARG A 208 -3.46 14.96 15.25
CA ARG A 208 -4.19 14.20 14.22
C ARG A 208 -5.67 13.98 14.62
N ALA A 209 -5.96 13.72 15.89
CA ALA A 209 -7.32 13.57 16.40
C ALA A 209 -8.11 14.89 16.34
N LYS A 210 -7.43 16.03 16.52
CA LYS A 210 -7.98 17.38 16.34
C LYS A 210 -8.14 17.79 14.86
N GLY A 211 -7.65 16.98 13.92
CA GLY A 211 -7.72 17.25 12.49
C GLY A 211 -6.70 18.25 11.97
N LEU A 212 -5.70 18.63 12.78
CA LEU A 212 -4.62 19.51 12.36
C LEU A 212 -3.58 18.77 11.51
N SER A 213 -2.91 19.51 10.64
CA SER A 213 -1.85 18.99 9.78
C SER A 213 -0.58 18.73 10.58
N MET A 214 0.27 17.84 10.05
CA MET A 214 1.61 17.62 10.60
C MET A 214 2.47 18.90 10.53
N LYS A 215 2.19 19.80 9.57
CA LYS A 215 2.85 21.10 9.47
C LYS A 215 2.56 21.97 10.71
N ASP A 216 1.29 22.04 11.10
CA ASP A 216 0.83 22.81 12.26
C ASP A 216 1.47 22.30 13.56
N TYR A 217 1.68 20.97 13.69
CA TYR A 217 2.41 20.41 14.83
C TYR A 217 3.84 20.96 14.94
N TYR A 218 4.57 21.01 13.81
CA TYR A 218 5.95 21.50 13.83
C TYR A 218 6.02 23.01 14.06
N GLU A 219 5.05 23.78 13.57
CA GLU A 219 4.93 25.21 13.85
C GLU A 219 4.67 25.45 15.35
N HIS A 220 3.74 24.71 15.96
CA HIS A 220 3.46 24.78 17.40
C HIS A 220 4.68 24.37 18.24
N LYS A 221 5.38 23.30 17.86
CA LYS A 221 6.59 22.86 18.57
C LYS A 221 7.71 23.90 18.47
N LYS A 222 7.85 24.57 17.33
CA LYS A 222 8.82 25.66 17.14
C LYS A 222 8.50 26.84 18.06
N GLN A 223 7.24 27.27 18.11
CA GLN A 223 6.79 28.36 18.99
C GLN A 223 7.05 28.03 20.47
N LYS A 224 6.70 26.81 20.91
CA LYS A 224 6.97 26.35 22.27
C LYS A 224 8.45 26.40 22.64
N ASN A 225 9.32 25.93 21.74
CA ASN A 225 10.76 25.98 21.97
C ASN A 225 11.29 27.43 22.03
N GLU A 226 10.74 28.34 21.21
CA GLU A 226 11.12 29.77 21.24
C GLU A 226 10.66 30.49 22.51
N GLU A 227 9.51 30.08 23.07
CA GLU A 227 9.01 30.57 24.35
C GLU A 227 9.83 30.05 25.54
N GLU A 228 10.21 28.77 25.53
CA GLU A 228 11.08 28.17 26.55
C GLU A 228 12.42 28.92 26.62
N VAL A 229 13.07 29.16 25.47
CA VAL A 229 14.35 29.91 25.41
C VAL A 229 14.21 31.34 25.92
N LYS A 230 13.10 32.03 25.63
CA LYS A 230 12.85 33.41 26.12
C LYS A 230 12.53 33.49 27.61
N SER A 231 12.15 32.38 28.24
CA SER A 231 11.83 32.32 29.67
C SER A 231 13.03 31.98 30.56
N GLU A 232 14.11 31.49 29.96
CA GLU A 232 15.37 31.16 30.64
C GLU A 232 16.39 32.32 30.64
N ASP A 233 16.16 33.35 29.81
CA ASP A 233 16.89 34.64 29.77
C ASP A 233 16.25 35.71 30.68
#